data_AF-A0A1I1NQ59-F1
#
_entry.id   AF-A0A1I1NQ59-F1
#
_cell.length_a   1.000
_cell.length_b   1.000
_cell.length_c   1.000
_cell.angle_alpha   90.00
_cell.angle_beta   90.00
_cell.angle_gamma   90.00
#
_symmetry.space_group_name_H-M   'P 1'
#
loop_
_entity.id
_entity.type
_entity.pdbx_description
1 polymer ?
#
loop_
_entity_poly.entity_id
_entity_poly.type
_entity_poly.pdbx_seq_one_letter_code
_entity_poly.pdbx_strand_id
1 'polypeptide(L)'
;MNKFEILLQETERYNISVKEKNLQSKAKGLCKGNKIAINNKLKTISEKSCVLAEELGHYHRTVGNITDQTNIKNRKQEIKARRWGYEKLVGLVNIINAFEYGAHTLFEMTEYLEVTEEFLNNSLNYYRKKYGISCEIDSYIIYFEPNLSILKLLQAKD
;
A
#
# COMPACT_ATOMS: atom_id res chain seq x y z
N MET A 1 -13.91 8.60 8.75
CA MET A 1 -13.78 8.03 7.39
C MET A 1 -12.70 6.98 7.42
N ASN A 2 -12.97 5.79 6.88
CA ASN A 2 -11.97 4.74 6.74
C ASN A 2 -11.08 4.96 5.50
N LYS A 3 -9.97 4.22 5.37
CA LYS A 3 -9.03 4.29 4.24
C LYS A 3 -9.70 4.04 2.90
N PHE A 4 -10.65 3.12 2.86
CA PHE A 4 -11.36 2.80 1.62
C PHE A 4 -12.16 4.01 1.12
N GLU A 5 -12.90 4.69 2.00
CA GLU A 5 -13.63 5.92 1.69
C GLU A 5 -12.71 7.06 1.24
N ILE A 6 -11.53 7.21 1.86
CA ILE A 6 -10.53 8.21 1.47
C ILE A 6 -10.04 7.93 0.03
N LEU A 7 -9.75 6.67 -0.31
CA LEU A 7 -9.36 6.29 -1.66
C LEU A 7 -10.50 6.50 -2.67
N LEU A 8 -11.76 6.23 -2.29
CA LEU A 8 -12.91 6.51 -3.15
C LEU A 8 -13.02 8.00 -3.47
N GLN A 9 -12.87 8.89 -2.47
CA GLN A 9 -12.87 10.34 -2.72
C GLN A 9 -11.73 10.77 -3.66
N GLU A 10 -10.56 10.14 -3.56
CA GLU A 10 -9.47 10.40 -4.50
C GLU A 10 -9.83 9.96 -5.92
N THR A 11 -10.50 8.81 -6.08
CA THR A 11 -10.95 8.33 -7.40
C THR A 11 -11.90 9.32 -8.08
N GLU A 12 -12.77 9.96 -7.31
CA GLU A 12 -13.68 11.00 -7.80
C GLU A 12 -12.91 12.20 -8.36
N ARG A 13 -11.85 12.65 -7.67
CA ARG A 13 -11.00 13.77 -8.12
C ARG A 13 -10.31 13.48 -9.47
N TYR A 14 -10.02 12.22 -9.75
CA TYR A 14 -9.41 11.77 -11.01
C TYR A 14 -10.42 11.30 -12.06
N ASN A 15 -11.73 11.45 -11.82
CA ASN A 15 -12.79 10.92 -12.70
C ASN A 15 -12.67 9.40 -12.98
N ILE A 16 -12.27 8.65 -11.96
CA ILE A 16 -12.15 7.19 -11.99
C ILE A 16 -13.45 6.59 -11.41
N SER A 17 -14.08 5.69 -12.15
CA SER A 17 -15.27 4.99 -11.69
C SER A 17 -14.90 3.68 -11.00
N VAL A 18 -15.18 3.57 -9.70
CA VAL A 18 -15.00 2.35 -8.92
C VAL A 18 -16.33 1.61 -8.79
N LYS A 19 -16.35 0.30 -9.05
CA LYS A 19 -17.54 -0.55 -8.84
C LYS A 19 -17.18 -1.88 -8.21
N GLU A 20 -17.92 -2.28 -7.18
CA GLU A 20 -17.85 -3.64 -6.65
C GLU A 20 -18.63 -4.60 -7.55
N LYS A 21 -18.01 -5.71 -7.97
CA LYS A 21 -18.61 -6.70 -8.86
C LYS A 21 -18.11 -8.10 -8.56
N ASN A 22 -18.90 -9.12 -8.90
CA ASN A 22 -18.38 -10.48 -9.01
C ASN A 22 -17.43 -10.55 -10.22
N LEU A 23 -16.13 -10.70 -9.96
CA LEU A 23 -15.15 -10.95 -11.03
C LEU A 23 -15.17 -12.43 -11.42
N GLN A 24 -15.15 -12.72 -12.72
CA GLN A 24 -15.10 -14.08 -13.25
C GLN A 24 -13.74 -14.75 -12.98
N SER A 25 -12.67 -13.95 -12.92
CA SER A 25 -11.33 -14.41 -12.57
C SER A 25 -11.14 -14.49 -11.05
N LYS A 26 -10.01 -15.07 -10.64
CA LYS A 26 -9.55 -15.04 -9.23
C LYS A 26 -8.98 -13.69 -8.80
N ALA A 27 -8.98 -12.68 -9.68
CA ALA A 27 -8.46 -11.36 -9.35
C ALA A 27 -9.29 -10.72 -8.22
N LYS A 28 -8.61 -9.99 -7.34
CA LYS A 28 -9.26 -9.22 -6.28
C LYS A 28 -9.70 -7.84 -6.78
N GLY A 29 -9.01 -7.28 -7.77
CA GLY A 29 -9.36 -6.04 -8.46
C GLY A 29 -9.06 -6.12 -9.95
N LEU A 30 -9.49 -5.09 -10.69
CA LEU A 30 -9.10 -4.87 -12.08
C LEU A 30 -9.21 -3.39 -12.47
N CYS A 31 -8.12 -2.82 -12.96
CA CYS A 31 -8.09 -1.50 -13.57
C CYS A 31 -8.14 -1.60 -15.10
N LYS A 32 -9.04 -0.84 -15.74
CA LYS A 32 -9.14 -0.71 -17.21
C LYS A 32 -9.47 0.72 -17.59
N GLY A 33 -8.46 1.48 -18.03
CA GLY A 33 -8.61 2.91 -18.27
C GLY A 33 -9.02 3.61 -16.98
N ASN A 34 -10.04 4.46 -17.01
CA ASN A 34 -10.57 5.15 -15.83
C ASN A 34 -11.62 4.34 -15.05
N LYS A 35 -11.64 3.01 -15.16
CA LYS A 35 -12.61 2.14 -14.47
C LYS A 35 -11.87 1.13 -13.62
N ILE A 36 -12.21 1.07 -12.35
CA ILE A 36 -11.70 0.08 -11.39
C ILE A 36 -12.86 -0.80 -10.96
N ALA A 37 -12.68 -2.12 -11.04
CA ALA A 37 -13.58 -3.09 -10.46
C ALA A 37 -12.92 -3.71 -9.23
N ILE A 38 -13.67 -3.82 -8.13
CA ILE A 38 -13.24 -4.52 -6.92
C ILE A 38 -14.11 -5.76 -6.77
N ASN A 39 -13.51 -6.89 -6.43
CA ASN A 39 -14.24 -8.14 -6.25
C ASN A 39 -15.13 -8.05 -5.00
N ASN A 40 -16.45 -8.19 -5.16
CA ASN A 40 -17.41 -8.15 -4.05
C ASN A 40 -17.30 -9.33 -3.07
N LYS A 41 -16.43 -10.31 -3.37
CA LYS A 41 -16.08 -11.39 -2.45
C LYS A 41 -15.18 -10.93 -1.31
N LEU A 42 -14.46 -9.82 -1.45
CA LEU A 42 -13.66 -9.22 -0.38
C LEU A 42 -14.58 -8.77 0.76
N LYS A 43 -14.26 -9.18 1.98
CA LYS A 43 -15.16 -9.01 3.13
C LYS A 43 -14.76 -7.87 4.02
N THR A 44 -13.47 -7.58 4.13
CA THR A 44 -12.98 -6.55 5.04
C THR A 44 -12.70 -5.25 4.30
N ILE A 45 -12.80 -4.14 5.04
CA ILE A 45 -12.40 -2.82 4.54
C ILE A 45 -10.90 -2.84 4.19
N SER A 46 -10.07 -3.48 5.01
CA SER A 46 -8.63 -3.59 4.77
C SER A 46 -8.29 -4.29 3.44
N GLU A 47 -8.99 -5.38 3.10
CA GLU A 47 -8.84 -6.04 1.79
C GLU A 47 -9.20 -5.11 0.64
N LYS A 48 -10.33 -4.40 0.75
CA LYS A 48 -10.81 -3.47 -0.28
C LYS A 48 -9.87 -2.27 -0.43
N SER A 49 -9.37 -1.71 0.67
CA SER A 49 -8.38 -0.63 0.69
C SER A 49 -7.10 -1.04 -0.04
N CYS A 50 -6.52 -2.18 0.33
CA CYS A 50 -5.29 -2.69 -0.27
C CYS A 50 -5.45 -2.89 -1.79
N VAL A 51 -6.55 -3.52 -2.20
CA VAL A 51 -6.85 -3.77 -3.61
C VAL A 51 -7.07 -2.47 -4.37
N LEU A 52 -7.87 -1.55 -3.85
CA LEU A 52 -8.13 -0.27 -4.51
C LEU A 52 -6.84 0.56 -4.67
N ALA A 53 -5.95 0.55 -3.66
CA ALA A 53 -4.65 1.21 -3.77
C ALA A 53 -3.76 0.60 -4.84
N GLU A 54 -3.75 -0.73 -4.99
CA GLU A 54 -3.03 -1.42 -6.08
C GLU A 54 -3.61 -1.06 -7.46
N GLU A 55 -4.94 -1.05 -7.61
CA GLU A 55 -5.60 -0.69 -8.87
C GLU A 55 -5.44 0.79 -9.26
N LEU A 56 -5.37 1.70 -8.28
CA LEU A 56 -4.96 3.09 -8.50
C LEU A 56 -3.48 3.17 -8.91
N GLY A 57 -2.63 2.34 -8.33
CA GLY A 57 -1.25 2.17 -8.76
C GLY A 57 -1.17 1.76 -10.24
N HIS A 58 -2.04 0.84 -10.68
CA HIS A 58 -2.15 0.48 -12.09
C HIS A 58 -2.57 1.67 -12.95
N TYR A 59 -3.64 2.37 -12.57
CA TYR A 59 -4.10 3.56 -13.29
C TYR A 59 -2.97 4.59 -13.50
N HIS A 60 -2.14 4.83 -12.48
CA HIS A 60 -1.08 5.84 -12.55
C HIS A 60 0.22 5.36 -13.21
N ARG A 61 0.53 4.05 -13.17
CA ARG A 61 1.89 3.56 -13.45
C ARG A 61 2.01 2.54 -14.57
N THR A 62 0.91 2.04 -15.12
CA THR A 62 0.95 1.03 -16.19
C THR A 62 0.41 1.57 -17.51
N VAL A 63 0.95 1.02 -18.61
CA VAL A 63 0.55 1.32 -19.97
C VAL A 63 0.43 0.03 -20.77
N GLY A 64 -0.63 -0.06 -21.58
CA GLY A 64 -0.92 -1.23 -22.40
C GLY A 64 -1.38 -2.45 -21.60
N ASN A 65 -1.35 -3.63 -22.22
CA ASN A 65 -1.72 -4.89 -21.59
C ASN A 65 -0.48 -5.55 -20.94
N ILE A 66 -0.54 -5.75 -19.62
CA ILE A 66 0.55 -6.34 -18.83
C ILE A 66 0.26 -7.78 -18.35
N THR A 67 -0.79 -8.44 -18.84
CA THR A 67 -1.17 -9.79 -18.37
C THR A 67 -0.13 -10.87 -18.67
N ASP A 68 0.70 -10.70 -19.71
CA ASP A 68 1.80 -11.61 -19.99
C ASP A 68 2.96 -11.39 -19.02
N GLN A 69 3.03 -12.24 -17.98
CA GLN A 69 4.06 -12.20 -16.95
C GLN A 69 5.37 -12.88 -17.36
N THR A 70 5.47 -13.48 -18.56
CA THR A 70 6.76 -13.97 -19.10
C THR A 70 7.63 -12.80 -19.56
N ASN A 71 7.02 -11.67 -19.92
CA ASN A 71 7.69 -10.45 -20.31
C ASN A 71 8.21 -9.65 -19.11
N ILE A 72 9.52 -9.40 -19.07
CA ILE A 72 10.18 -8.61 -18.01
C ILE A 72 9.61 -7.19 -17.90
N LYS A 73 9.26 -6.54 -19.02
CA LYS A 73 8.70 -5.18 -19.01
C LYS A 73 7.36 -5.14 -18.27
N ASN A 74 6.51 -6.15 -18.49
CA ASN A 74 5.22 -6.27 -17.80
C ASN A 74 5.41 -6.48 -16.31
N ARG A 75 6.31 -7.38 -15.90
CA ARG A 75 6.65 -7.58 -14.48
C ARG A 75 7.17 -6.30 -13.81
N LYS A 76 7.98 -5.51 -14.51
CA LYS A 76 8.47 -4.22 -13.99
C LYS A 76 7.32 -3.22 -13.79
N GLN A 77 6.33 -3.20 -14.69
CA GLN A 77 5.16 -2.34 -14.56
C GLN A 77 4.27 -2.76 -13.37
N GLU A 78 4.04 -4.07 -13.22
CA GLU A 78 3.32 -4.65 -12.07
C GLU A 78 3.96 -4.22 -10.74
N ILE A 79 5.29 -4.38 -10.62
CA ILE A 79 6.02 -3.99 -9.42
C ILE A 79 5.88 -2.48 -9.14
N LYS A 80 5.89 -1.63 -10.18
CA LYS A 80 5.72 -0.18 -10.01
C LYS A 80 4.32 0.17 -9.50
N ALA A 81 3.27 -0.50 -10.01
CA ALA A 81 1.90 -0.30 -9.55
C ALA A 81 1.75 -0.69 -8.07
N ARG A 82 2.25 -1.86 -7.67
CA ARG A 82 2.22 -2.30 -6.27
C ARG A 82 2.96 -1.36 -5.33
N ARG A 83 4.17 -0.93 -5.71
CA ARG A 83 4.95 0.04 -4.93
C ARG A 83 4.21 1.36 -4.74
N TRP A 84 3.49 1.82 -5.76
CA TRP A 84 2.65 3.01 -5.62
C TRP A 84 1.57 2.80 -4.54
N GLY A 85 0.90 1.64 -4.55
CA GLY A 85 -0.06 1.28 -3.50
C GLY A 85 0.57 1.23 -2.10
N TYR A 86 1.77 0.66 -1.96
CA TYR A 86 2.51 0.61 -0.70
C TYR A 86 2.84 2.01 -0.17
N GLU A 87 3.40 2.88 -1.02
CA GLU A 87 3.71 4.26 -0.66
C GLU A 87 2.45 5.06 -0.31
N LYS A 88 1.31 4.71 -0.90
CA LYS A 88 0.02 5.37 -0.67
C LYS A 88 -0.62 5.04 0.68
N LEU A 89 -0.63 3.75 1.06
CA LEU A 89 -1.30 3.29 2.28
C LEU A 89 -0.36 3.10 3.47
N VAL A 90 0.87 2.68 3.20
CA VAL A 90 1.90 2.33 4.18
C VAL A 90 3.13 3.19 3.90
N GLY A 91 2.95 4.51 3.79
CA GLY A 91 4.08 5.44 3.70
C GLY A 91 4.95 5.36 4.95
N LEU A 92 6.23 5.72 4.85
CA LEU A 92 7.13 5.70 6.00
C LEU A 92 6.64 6.59 7.15
N VAL A 93 6.05 7.75 6.83
CA VAL A 93 5.38 8.61 7.81
C VAL A 93 4.16 7.92 8.44
N ASN A 94 3.43 7.08 7.69
CA ASN A 94 2.32 6.32 8.26
C ASN A 94 2.82 5.25 9.25
N ILE A 95 3.96 4.62 8.96
CA ILE A 95 4.62 3.67 9.88
C ILE A 95 5.02 4.40 11.18
N ILE A 96 5.61 5.59 11.08
CA ILE A 96 5.98 6.41 12.25
C ILE A 96 4.72 6.82 13.04
N ASN A 97 3.65 7.26 12.36
CA ASN A 97 2.41 7.66 13.02
C ASN A 97 1.73 6.49 13.74
N ALA A 98 1.77 5.28 13.16
CA ALA A 98 1.27 4.07 13.82
C ALA A 98 2.05 3.80 15.11
N PHE A 99 3.38 3.92 15.06
CA PHE A 99 4.24 3.76 16.24
C PHE A 99 3.96 4.80 17.33
N GLU A 100 3.83 6.08 16.98
CA GLU A 100 3.49 7.16 17.93
C GLU A 100 2.08 7.00 18.52
N TYR A 101 1.17 6.35 17.80
CA TYR A 101 -0.15 5.96 18.31
C TYR A 101 -0.08 4.79 19.32
N GLY A 102 1.07 4.13 19.45
CA GLY A 102 1.25 2.96 20.33
C GLY A 102 1.07 1.61 19.65
N ALA A 103 0.98 1.56 18.32
CA ALA A 103 0.96 0.30 17.57
C ALA A 103 2.40 -0.25 17.43
N HIS A 104 2.78 -1.15 18.31
CA HIS A 104 4.15 -1.68 18.42
C HIS A 104 4.31 -3.09 17.82
N THR A 105 3.21 -3.76 17.51
CA THR A 105 3.19 -5.04 16.81
C THR A 105 2.71 -4.90 15.36
N LEU A 106 3.07 -5.85 14.50
CA LEU A 106 2.56 -5.88 13.11
C LEU A 106 1.03 -5.93 13.06
N PHE A 107 0.41 -6.67 13.98
CA PHE A 107 -1.05 -6.77 14.10
C PHE A 107 -1.68 -5.40 14.42
N GLU A 108 -1.19 -4.70 15.44
CA GLU A 108 -1.68 -3.36 15.78
C GLU A 108 -1.44 -2.36 14.64
N MET A 109 -0.31 -2.48 13.93
CA MET A 109 -0.04 -1.66 12.76
C MET A 109 -1.02 -1.94 11.62
N THR A 110 -1.40 -3.20 11.36
CA THR A 110 -2.41 -3.52 10.34
C THR A 110 -3.78 -2.95 10.68
N GLU A 111 -4.15 -2.96 11.96
CA GLU A 111 -5.41 -2.36 12.43
C GLU A 111 -5.38 -0.84 12.28
N TYR A 112 -4.30 -0.18 12.73
CA TYR A 112 -4.15 1.27 12.62
C TYR A 112 -4.12 1.77 11.17
N LEU A 113 -3.39 1.06 10.31
CA LEU A 113 -3.23 1.43 8.90
C LEU A 113 -4.43 0.99 8.04
N GLU A 114 -5.32 0.16 8.57
CA GLU A 114 -6.44 -0.48 7.88
C GLU A 114 -5.99 -1.22 6.60
N VAL A 115 -4.94 -2.03 6.73
CA VAL A 115 -4.36 -2.85 5.64
C VAL A 115 -4.28 -4.32 6.05
N THR A 116 -4.11 -5.22 5.09
CA THR A 116 -3.88 -6.64 5.41
C THR A 116 -2.43 -6.87 5.84
N GLU A 117 -2.20 -7.92 6.62
CA GLU A 117 -0.85 -8.33 7.03
C GLU A 117 0.06 -8.62 5.82
N GLU A 118 -0.46 -9.28 4.78
CA GLU A 118 0.25 -9.51 3.52
C GLU A 118 0.70 -8.19 2.88
N PHE A 119 -0.17 -7.17 2.86
CA PHE A 119 0.14 -5.88 2.27
C PHE A 119 1.18 -5.11 3.09
N LEU A 120 1.08 -5.13 4.42
CA LEU A 120 2.07 -4.52 5.31
C LEU A 120 3.43 -5.19 5.13
N ASN A 121 3.50 -6.52 5.19
CA ASN A 121 4.76 -7.26 5.01
C ASN A 121 5.41 -6.99 3.64
N ASN A 122 4.62 -6.95 2.57
CA ASN A 122 5.12 -6.59 1.25
C ASN A 122 5.64 -5.15 1.17
N SER A 123 4.97 -4.21 1.85
CA SER A 123 5.39 -2.80 1.94
C SER A 123 6.72 -2.67 2.71
N LEU A 124 6.86 -3.34 3.85
CA LEU A 124 8.09 -3.37 4.63
C LEU A 124 9.25 -3.99 3.84
N ASN A 125 9.01 -5.11 3.15
CA ASN A 125 10.00 -5.72 2.28
C ASN A 125 10.39 -4.82 1.09
N TYR A 126 9.44 -4.03 0.58
CA TYR A 126 9.74 -3.01 -0.43
C TYR A 126 10.71 -1.96 0.12
N TYR A 127 10.44 -1.39 1.31
CA TYR A 127 11.32 -0.38 1.91
C TYR A 127 12.67 -0.95 2.31
N ARG A 128 12.73 -2.16 2.86
CA ARG A 128 13.99 -2.90 3.09
C ARG A 128 14.82 -2.99 1.82
N LYS A 129 14.22 -3.38 0.69
CA LYS A 129 14.91 -3.45 -0.61
C LYS A 129 15.33 -2.07 -1.15
N LYS A 130 14.63 -1.00 -0.75
CA LYS A 130 14.88 0.37 -1.20
C LYS A 130 15.97 1.08 -0.39
N TYR A 131 15.96 0.91 0.93
CA TYR A 131 16.81 1.64 1.87
C TYR A 131 17.86 0.76 2.59
N GLY A 132 17.74 -0.56 2.51
CA GLY A 132 18.62 -1.50 3.21
C GLY A 132 18.15 -1.76 4.63
N ILE A 133 19.08 -1.71 5.59
CA ILE A 133 18.84 -2.07 7.00
C ILE A 133 17.90 -1.08 7.69
N SER A 134 18.03 0.22 7.40
CA SER A 134 17.22 1.26 8.02
C SER A 134 17.11 2.51 7.14
N CYS A 135 16.21 3.41 7.49
CA CYS A 135 16.16 4.77 6.96
C CYS A 135 15.84 5.79 8.06
N GLU A 136 16.45 6.97 7.96
CA GLU A 136 16.17 8.11 8.83
C GLU A 136 15.18 9.06 8.16
N ILE A 137 14.21 9.55 8.94
CA ILE A 137 13.18 10.51 8.54
C ILE A 137 12.95 11.46 9.70
N ASP A 138 13.29 12.73 9.52
CA ASP A 138 13.20 13.77 10.55
C ASP A 138 13.90 13.33 11.86
N SER A 139 13.15 13.17 12.95
CA SER A 139 13.67 12.71 14.25
C SER A 139 13.44 11.22 14.50
N TYR A 140 13.29 10.42 13.44
CA TYR A 140 13.02 8.98 13.52
C TYR A 140 13.98 8.15 12.69
N ILE A 141 14.31 6.98 13.19
CA ILE A 141 14.98 5.92 12.42
C ILE A 141 14.06 4.71 12.37
N ILE A 142 13.74 4.24 11.17
CA ILE A 142 13.00 3.00 10.93
C ILE A 142 14.02 1.92 10.56
N TYR A 143 14.17 0.90 11.39
CA TYR A 143 14.93 -0.31 11.10
C TYR A 143 14.01 -1.36 10.48
N PHE A 144 14.46 -1.98 9.39
CA PHE A 144 13.80 -3.11 8.73
C PHE A 144 14.49 -4.45 9.07
N GLU A 145 15.73 -4.42 9.57
CA GLU A 145 16.49 -5.58 10.02
C GLU A 145 17.09 -5.36 11.41
N PRO A 146 17.25 -6.42 12.24
CA PRO A 146 16.79 -7.80 12.02
C PRO A 146 15.27 -7.97 12.12
N ASN A 147 14.57 -6.97 12.66
CA ASN A 147 13.13 -6.87 12.75
C ASN A 147 12.71 -5.40 12.56
N LEU A 148 11.41 -5.17 12.39
CA LEU A 148 10.88 -3.81 12.35
C LEU A 148 11.05 -3.16 13.73
N SER A 149 11.79 -2.06 13.78
CA SER A 149 11.98 -1.26 15.00
C SER A 149 11.99 0.22 14.63
N ILE A 150 11.43 1.07 15.49
CA ILE A 150 11.36 2.52 15.26
C ILE A 150 11.96 3.22 16.46
N LEU A 151 12.98 4.05 16.22
CA LEU A 151 13.64 4.84 17.24
C LEU A 151 13.32 6.31 17.04
N LYS A 152 12.93 6.99 18.12
CA LYS A 152 12.80 8.45 18.17
C LYS A 152 14.08 9.05 18.71
N LEU A 153 14.71 9.91 17.92
CA LEU A 153 15.90 10.64 18.31
C LEU A 153 15.50 11.74 19.29
N LEU A 154 16.08 11.72 20.49
CA LEU A 154 15.93 12.80 21.45
C LEU A 154 16.92 13.91 21.10
N GLN A 155 16.44 15.14 20.96
CA GLN A 155 17.33 16.29 20.91
C GLN A 155 17.93 16.48 22.31
N ALA A 156 19.26 16.65 22.37
CA ALA A 156 19.91 17.09 23.61
C ALA A 156 19.31 18.45 23.99
N LYS A 157 18.87 18.58 25.24
CA LYS A 157 18.56 19.89 25.81
C LYS A 157 19.90 20.53 26.15
N ASP A 158 20.24 21.61 25.46
CA ASP A 158 21.33 22.52 25.83
C ASP A 158 21.05 23.17 27.20
#